data_AF-A0A662UD77-F1
#
_entry.id   AF-A0A662UD77-F1
#
_cell.length_a   1.000
_cell.length_b   1.000
_cell.length_c   1.000
_cell.angle_alpha   90.00
_cell.angle_beta   90.00
_cell.angle_gamma   90.00
#
_symmetry.space_group_name_H-M   'P 1'
#
loop_
_entity.id
_entity.type
_entity.pdbx_description
1 polymer ?
#
loop_
_entity_poly.entity_id
_entity_poly.type
_entity_poly.pdbx_seq_one_letter_code
_entity_poly.pdbx_strand_id
1 'polypeptide(L)'
;MNLKDLMEFQKDFDKRHGWDWSKADKKERLENLNYLAIALAGEVGEFCNLVKKVTRKFKSKGELPSEKEWKEMKEELVDIFIYVIKGAAELFNMNLEEEYFRKMKLNEERFKEFKSNELKNKKTCR
;
A
#
# COMPACT_ATOMS: atom_id res chain seq x y z
N MET A 1 -3.28 -0.84 -19.34
CA MET A 1 -3.90 -0.33 -18.10
C MET A 1 -2.81 0.31 -17.28
N ASN A 2 -2.87 1.62 -17.07
CA ASN A 2 -2.00 2.38 -16.17
C ASN A 2 -2.68 2.56 -14.81
N LEU A 3 -2.02 3.23 -13.86
CA LEU A 3 -2.59 3.42 -12.52
C LEU A 3 -3.84 4.31 -12.54
N LYS A 4 -3.90 5.27 -13.47
CA LYS A 4 -5.07 6.11 -13.67
C LYS A 4 -6.29 5.28 -14.09
N ASP A 5 -6.11 4.30 -14.98
CA ASP A 5 -7.18 3.40 -15.41
C ASP A 5 -7.71 2.57 -14.23
N LEU A 6 -6.85 2.13 -13.30
CA LEU A 6 -7.27 1.45 -12.06
C LEU A 6 -8.06 2.36 -11.13
N MET A 7 -7.64 3.63 -10.99
CA MET A 7 -8.34 4.61 -10.17
C MET A 7 -9.74 4.92 -10.72
N GLU A 8 -9.87 5.05 -12.05
CA GLU A 8 -11.18 5.25 -12.70
C GLU A 8 -12.06 4.00 -12.58
N PHE A 9 -11.49 2.80 -12.75
CA PHE A 9 -12.22 1.56 -12.50
C PHE A 9 -12.78 1.49 -11.06
N GLN A 10 -11.97 1.87 -10.07
CA GLN A 10 -12.40 1.89 -8.67
C GLN A 10 -13.54 2.87 -8.43
N LYS A 11 -13.42 4.12 -8.94
CA LYS A 11 -14.49 5.12 -8.84
C LYS A 11 -15.80 4.63 -9.45
N ASP A 12 -15.73 4.03 -10.64
CA ASP A 12 -16.89 3.50 -11.32
C ASP A 12 -17.51 2.32 -10.56
N PHE A 13 -16.67 1.46 -9.98
CA PHE A 13 -17.12 0.38 -9.11
C PHE A 13 -17.85 0.92 -7.88
N ASP A 14 -17.27 1.87 -7.16
CA ASP A 14 -17.85 2.45 -5.95
C ASP A 14 -19.15 3.20 -6.25
N LYS A 15 -19.20 3.95 -7.34
CA LYS A 15 -20.41 4.63 -7.82
C LYS A 15 -21.56 3.66 -8.10
N ARG A 16 -21.28 2.49 -8.68
CA ARG A 16 -22.31 1.46 -8.92
C ARG A 16 -22.86 0.84 -7.63
N HIS A 17 -22.10 0.90 -6.53
CA HIS A 17 -22.48 0.33 -5.24
C HIS A 17 -22.95 1.39 -4.22
N GLY A 18 -23.00 2.66 -4.60
CA GLY A 18 -23.38 3.76 -3.69
C GLY A 18 -22.30 4.13 -2.68
N TRP A 19 -21.04 3.83 -2.97
CA TRP A 19 -19.87 4.11 -2.12
C TRP A 19 -18.99 5.25 -2.65
N ASP A 20 -19.55 6.09 -3.52
CA ASP A 20 -18.88 7.24 -4.13
C ASP A 20 -18.57 8.31 -3.06
N TRP A 21 -17.32 8.37 -2.60
CA TRP A 21 -16.89 9.37 -1.62
C TRP A 21 -16.55 10.72 -2.27
N SER A 22 -16.51 10.83 -3.60
CA SER A 22 -16.06 12.05 -4.29
C SER A 22 -17.01 13.23 -4.09
N LYS A 23 -18.26 12.97 -3.69
CA LYS A 23 -19.31 13.97 -3.45
C LYS A 23 -19.55 14.27 -1.97
N ALA A 24 -18.75 13.67 -1.08
CA ALA A 24 -18.92 13.81 0.36
C ALA A 24 -18.74 15.27 0.81
N ASP A 25 -19.62 15.73 1.69
CA ASP A 25 -19.49 17.00 2.38
C ASP A 25 -18.32 16.99 3.39
N LYS A 26 -18.08 18.12 4.08
CA LYS A 26 -16.96 18.21 5.03
C LYS A 26 -17.04 17.20 6.17
N LYS A 27 -18.24 16.91 6.67
CA LYS A 27 -18.45 15.96 7.76
C LYS A 27 -18.28 14.54 7.26
N GLU A 28 -18.92 14.21 6.14
CA GLU A 28 -18.82 12.90 5.50
C GLU A 28 -17.37 12.58 5.10
N ARG A 29 -16.59 13.57 4.63
CA ARG A 29 -15.16 13.37 4.35
C ARG A 29 -14.34 13.01 5.59
N LEU A 30 -14.67 13.57 6.75
CA LEU A 30 -14.00 13.22 8.00
C LEU A 30 -14.35 11.79 8.43
N GLU A 31 -15.60 11.40 8.26
CA GLU A 31 -16.08 10.03 8.52
C GLU A 31 -15.41 9.02 7.56
N ASN A 32 -15.35 9.35 6.26
CA ASN A 32 -14.65 8.54 5.26
C ASN A 32 -13.15 8.43 5.52
N LEU A 33 -12.50 9.50 6.00
CA LEU A 33 -11.10 9.45 6.42
C LEU A 33 -10.90 8.49 7.60
N ASN A 34 -11.79 8.54 8.59
CA ASN A 34 -11.75 7.63 9.73
C ASN A 34 -11.95 6.17 9.27
N TYR A 35 -12.97 5.92 8.44
CA TYR A 35 -13.24 4.61 7.88
C TYR A 35 -12.06 4.08 7.06
N LEU A 36 -11.49 4.90 6.17
CA LEU A 36 -10.32 4.53 5.37
C LEU A 36 -9.13 4.13 6.24
N ALA A 37 -8.85 4.89 7.30
CA ALA A 37 -7.76 4.58 8.22
C ALA A 37 -7.98 3.25 8.96
N ILE A 38 -9.21 2.99 9.42
CA ILE A 38 -9.58 1.73 10.08
C ILE A 38 -9.47 0.55 9.12
N ALA A 39 -10.03 0.68 7.90
CA ALA A 39 -10.00 -0.36 6.89
C ALA A 39 -8.56 -0.73 6.48
N LEU A 40 -7.73 0.27 6.17
CA LEU A 40 -6.30 0.06 5.87
C LEU A 40 -5.57 -0.66 7.01
N ALA A 41 -5.81 -0.25 8.26
CA ALA A 41 -5.22 -0.92 9.42
C ALA A 41 -5.73 -2.35 9.57
N GLY A 42 -7.00 -2.61 9.25
CA GLY A 42 -7.62 -3.94 9.18
C GLY A 42 -6.87 -4.85 8.22
N GLU A 43 -6.81 -4.49 6.93
CA GLU A 43 -6.17 -5.32 5.89
C GLU A 43 -4.67 -5.54 6.17
N VAL A 44 -3.96 -4.51 6.65
CA VAL A 44 -2.57 -4.66 7.09
C VAL A 44 -2.46 -5.61 8.27
N GLY A 45 -3.42 -5.59 9.20
CA GLY A 45 -3.51 -6.47 10.35
C GLY A 45 -3.72 -7.94 9.93
N GLU A 46 -4.59 -8.18 8.96
CA GLU A 46 -4.86 -9.50 8.38
C GLU A 46 -3.62 -10.07 7.68
N PHE A 47 -2.99 -9.28 6.82
CA PHE A 47 -1.69 -9.60 6.21
C PHE A 47 -0.63 -9.95 7.28
N CYS A 48 -0.47 -9.09 8.29
CA CYS A 48 0.47 -9.30 9.39
C CYS A 48 0.17 -10.60 10.16
N ASN A 49 -1.10 -10.93 10.35
CA ASN A 49 -1.52 -12.13 11.04
C ASN A 49 -1.16 -13.41 10.26
N LEU A 50 -1.33 -13.40 8.93
CA LEU A 50 -0.90 -14.50 8.07
C LEU A 50 0.62 -14.67 8.11
N VAL A 51 1.39 -13.59 7.95
CA VAL A 51 2.86 -13.60 8.04
C VAL A 51 3.31 -14.15 9.39
N LYS A 52 2.68 -13.72 10.50
CA LYS A 52 2.95 -14.22 11.85
C LYS A 52 2.70 -15.73 11.96
N LYS A 53 1.64 -16.26 11.36
CA LYS A 53 1.30 -17.69 11.38
C LYS A 53 2.36 -18.51 10.63
N VAL A 54 2.70 -18.12 9.40
CA VAL A 54 3.66 -18.88 8.57
C VAL A 54 5.09 -18.82 9.15
N THR A 55 5.51 -17.64 9.64
CA THR A 55 6.83 -17.51 10.29
C THR A 55 6.92 -18.30 11.59
N ARG A 56 5.82 -18.41 12.35
CA ARG A 56 5.75 -19.25 13.54
C ARG A 56 5.89 -20.73 13.19
N LYS A 57 5.17 -21.21 12.17
CA LYS A 57 5.28 -22.61 11.70
C LYS A 57 6.70 -22.95 11.26
N PHE A 58 7.33 -22.06 10.51
CA PHE A 58 8.72 -22.23 10.10
C PHE A 58 9.65 -22.32 11.31
N LYS A 59 9.54 -21.39 12.28
CA LYS A 59 10.39 -21.39 13.47
C LYS A 59 10.18 -22.60 14.38
N SER A 60 8.97 -23.12 14.49
CA SER A 60 8.65 -24.23 15.40
C SER A 60 8.81 -25.61 14.78
N LYS A 61 8.59 -25.74 13.47
CA LYS A 61 8.53 -27.04 12.78
C LYS A 61 9.39 -27.14 11.52
N GLY A 62 10.02 -26.04 11.08
CA GLY A 62 10.73 -25.99 9.79
C GLY A 62 9.81 -26.04 8.57
N GLU A 63 8.50 -25.88 8.76
CA GLU A 63 7.51 -25.92 7.68
C GLU A 63 7.51 -24.59 6.89
N LEU A 64 7.69 -24.69 5.56
CA LEU A 64 7.53 -23.55 4.65
C LEU A 64 6.04 -23.24 4.40
N PRO A 65 5.70 -21.99 4.01
CA PRO A 65 4.32 -21.66 3.66
C PRO A 65 3.83 -22.50 2.48
N SER A 66 2.62 -23.01 2.59
CA SER A 66 1.91 -23.70 1.50
C SER A 66 1.48 -22.71 0.40
N GLU A 67 1.16 -23.23 -0.80
CA GLU A 67 0.61 -22.42 -1.90
C GLU A 67 -0.67 -21.68 -1.50
N LYS A 68 -1.50 -22.29 -0.65
CA LYS A 68 -2.70 -21.64 -0.11
C LYS A 68 -2.33 -20.43 0.76
N GLU A 69 -1.39 -20.58 1.68
CA GLU A 69 -0.95 -19.47 2.54
C GLU A 69 -0.30 -18.35 1.72
N TRP A 70 0.47 -18.69 0.68
CA TRP A 70 0.99 -17.71 -0.27
C TRP A 70 -0.10 -16.96 -1.02
N LYS A 71 -1.16 -17.67 -1.43
CA LYS A 71 -2.30 -17.06 -2.10
C LYS A 71 -3.03 -16.10 -1.16
N GLU A 72 -3.34 -16.53 0.06
CA GLU A 72 -4.01 -15.70 1.08
C GLU A 72 -3.19 -14.42 1.34
N MET A 73 -1.87 -14.52 1.57
CA MET A 73 -1.03 -13.32 1.77
C MET A 73 -1.00 -12.37 0.57
N LYS A 74 -1.15 -12.88 -0.66
CA LYS A 74 -1.24 -12.04 -1.87
C LYS A 74 -2.61 -11.35 -1.95
N GLU A 75 -3.68 -12.02 -1.55
CA GLU A 75 -5.03 -11.45 -1.50
C GLU A 75 -5.07 -10.27 -0.52
N GLU A 76 -4.56 -10.44 0.71
CA GLU A 76 -4.49 -9.34 1.69
C GLU A 76 -3.67 -8.14 1.17
N LEU A 77 -2.59 -8.39 0.42
CA LEU A 77 -1.80 -7.31 -0.18
C LEU A 77 -2.60 -6.55 -1.25
N VAL A 78 -3.46 -7.25 -2.00
CA VAL A 78 -4.38 -6.63 -2.96
C VAL A 78 -5.46 -5.83 -2.22
N ASP A 79 -5.99 -6.33 -1.10
CA ASP A 79 -7.00 -5.64 -0.31
C ASP A 79 -6.46 -4.31 0.27
N ILE A 80 -5.23 -4.33 0.80
CA ILE A 80 -4.50 -3.11 1.17
C ILE A 80 -4.42 -2.13 -0.02
N PHE A 81 -4.06 -2.64 -1.20
CA PHE A 81 -3.92 -1.82 -2.39
C PHE A 81 -5.24 -1.20 -2.86
N ILE A 82 -6.36 -1.93 -2.77
CA ILE A 82 -7.71 -1.42 -3.09
C ILE A 82 -8.01 -0.18 -2.25
N TYR A 83 -7.79 -0.23 -0.93
CA TYR A 83 -8.04 0.93 -0.08
C TYR A 83 -7.07 2.09 -0.33
N VAL A 84 -5.82 1.82 -0.71
CA VAL A 84 -4.88 2.88 -1.16
C VAL A 84 -5.43 3.58 -2.41
N ILE A 85 -5.89 2.80 -3.41
CA ILE A 85 -6.48 3.35 -4.63
C ILE A 85 -7.74 4.14 -4.32
N LYS A 86 -8.66 3.60 -3.51
CA LYS A 86 -9.91 4.28 -3.12
C LYS A 86 -9.64 5.61 -2.42
N GLY A 87 -8.72 5.61 -1.44
CA GLY A 87 -8.32 6.82 -0.74
C GLY A 87 -7.73 7.87 -1.68
N ALA A 88 -6.81 7.45 -2.56
CA ALA A 88 -6.21 8.34 -3.56
C ALA A 88 -7.25 8.92 -4.53
N ALA A 89 -8.13 8.06 -5.05
CA ALA A 89 -9.08 8.39 -6.10
C ALA A 89 -10.24 9.27 -5.61
N GLU A 90 -10.81 8.97 -4.45
CA GLU A 90 -12.07 9.57 -4.01
C GLU A 90 -11.93 10.51 -2.81
N LEU A 91 -11.02 10.22 -1.87
CA LEU A 91 -10.87 11.02 -0.65
C LEU A 91 -9.88 12.17 -0.84
N PHE A 92 -8.72 11.89 -1.44
CA PHE A 92 -7.65 12.87 -1.64
C PHE A 92 -7.68 13.51 -3.03
N ASN A 93 -8.40 12.90 -3.99
CA ASN A 93 -8.45 13.33 -5.39
C ASN A 93 -7.05 13.60 -5.97
N MET A 94 -6.13 12.67 -5.73
CA MET A 94 -4.72 12.77 -6.13
C MET A 94 -4.47 11.95 -7.39
N ASN A 95 -3.53 12.38 -8.24
CA ASN A 95 -2.95 11.49 -9.24
C ASN A 95 -1.85 10.65 -8.55
N LEU A 96 -2.18 9.41 -8.20
CA LEU A 96 -1.27 8.54 -7.45
C LEU A 96 0.01 8.21 -8.24
N GLU A 97 -0.06 8.17 -9.57
CA GLU A 97 1.08 7.85 -10.44
C GLU A 97 2.10 8.98 -10.41
N GLU A 98 1.63 10.22 -10.62
CA GLU A 98 2.47 11.41 -10.54
C GLU A 98 3.10 11.57 -9.15
N GLU A 99 2.31 11.36 -8.09
CA GLU A 99 2.80 11.45 -6.71
C GLU A 99 3.82 10.36 -6.37
N TYR A 100 3.64 9.15 -6.89
CA TYR A 100 4.63 8.09 -6.79
C TYR A 100 5.97 8.51 -7.42
N PHE A 101 5.95 8.97 -8.68
CA PHE A 101 7.18 9.37 -9.37
C PHE A 101 7.84 10.58 -8.71
N ARG A 102 7.06 11.56 -8.26
CA ARG A 102 7.54 12.71 -7.50
C ARG A 102 8.26 12.25 -6.23
N LYS A 103 7.66 11.32 -5.48
CA LYS A 103 8.26 10.81 -4.24
C LYS A 103 9.51 9.97 -4.50
N MET A 104 9.51 9.15 -5.56
CA MET A 104 10.67 8.34 -5.93
C MET A 104 11.88 9.19 -6.31
N LYS A 105 11.69 10.27 -7.07
CA LYS A 105 12.76 11.21 -7.41
C LYS A 105 13.41 11.83 -6.16
N LEU A 106 12.58 12.28 -5.20
CA LEU A 106 13.07 12.80 -3.93
C LEU A 106 13.82 11.74 -3.10
N ASN A 107 13.33 10.50 -3.10
CA ASN A 107 14.01 9.41 -2.41
C ASN A 107 15.36 9.08 -3.08
N GLU A 108 15.44 9.05 -4.41
CA GLU A 108 16.70 8.84 -5.13
C GLU A 108 17.73 9.92 -4.81
N GLU A 109 17.32 11.19 -4.77
CA GLU A 109 18.19 12.30 -4.37
C GLU A 109 18.70 12.11 -2.93
N ARG A 110 17.80 11.76 -2.00
CA ARG A 110 18.18 11.44 -0.61
C ARG A 110 19.16 10.27 -0.53
N PHE A 111 18.98 9.21 -1.33
CA PHE A 111 19.84 8.02 -1.28
C PHE A 111 21.17 8.18 -2.02
N LYS A 112 21.33 9.18 -2.90
CA LYS A 112 22.63 9.52 -3.49
C LYS A 112 23.65 9.97 -2.44
N GLU A 113 23.21 10.67 -1.40
CA GLU A 113 24.07 11.10 -0.29
C GLU A 113 24.68 9.88 0.44
N PHE A 114 23.87 8.85 0.69
CA PHE A 114 24.32 7.62 1.36
C PHE A 114 25.23 6.76 0.48
N LYS A 115 24.96 6.64 -0.83
CA LYS A 115 25.86 5.94 -1.77
C LYS A 115 27.23 6.60 -1.86
N SER A 116 27.29 7.94 -1.80
CA SER A 116 28.56 8.67 -1.83
C SER A 116 29.41 8.42 -0.57
N ASN A 117 28.77 8.22 0.59
CA ASN A 117 29.44 7.92 1.86
C ASN A 117 29.89 6.46 1.96
N GLU A 118 29.12 5.49 1.46
CA GLU A 118 29.56 4.09 1.39
C GLU A 118 30.79 3.89 0.48
N LEU A 119 30.85 4.60 -0.65
CA LEU A 119 31.98 4.56 -1.58
C LEU A 119 33.25 5.21 -0.99
N LYS A 120 33.10 6.25 -0.17
CA LYS A 120 34.22 6.86 0.58
C LYS A 120 34.75 5.90 1.65
N ASN A 121 33.87 5.31 2.45
CA ASN A 121 34.27 4.40 3.53
C ASN A 121 34.92 3.10 3.03
N LYS A 122 34.57 2.62 1.81
CA LYS A 122 35.27 1.49 1.17
C LYS A 122 36.66 1.82 0.63
N LYS A 123 36.98 3.10 0.39
CA LYS A 123 38.31 3.54 -0.10
C LYS A 123 39.32 3.77 1.03
N THR A 124 38.86 4.02 2.26
CA THR A 124 39.72 4.23 3.43
C THR A 124 40.12 2.95 4.16
N CYS A 125 39.47 1.82 3.87
CA CYS A 125 39.79 0.50 4.43
C CYS A 125 40.63 -0.40 3.50
N ARG A 126 41.39 0.19 2.57
CA ARG A 126 42.36 -0.52 1.72
C ARG A 126 43.76 0.04 1.92
#